data_AF-A0A430S9U4-F1
#
_entry.id   AF-A0A430S9U4-F1
#
_cell.length_a   1.000
_cell.length_b   1.000
_cell.length_c   1.000
_cell.angle_alpha   90.00
_cell.angle_beta   90.00
_cell.angle_gamma   90.00
#
_symmetry.space_group_name_H-M   'P 1'
#
loop_
_entity.id
_entity.type
_entity.pdbx_description
1 polymer ?
#
loop_
_entity_poly.entity_id
_entity_poly.type
_entity_poly.pdbx_seq_one_letter_code
_entity_poly.pdbx_strand_id
1 'polypeptide(L)'
;MEEIALGLARGFRDPGSTRFYAWVIWHAFRAHIYGYRPDAMDIVLWAIRRVSEGLATGSVRRPGALLVRLLKEQGLMDLFRQAPQWRVA
;
A
#
# COMPACT_ATOMS: atom_id res chain seq x y z
N MET A 1 -9.98 -4.65 -7.56
CA MET A 1 -8.73 -3.93 -7.20
C MET A 1 -8.90 -2.42 -7.27
N GLU A 2 -9.39 -1.88 -8.38
CA GLU A 2 -9.60 -0.44 -8.54
C GLU A 2 -10.59 0.15 -7.52
N GLU A 3 -11.70 -0.54 -7.24
CA GLU A 3 -12.68 -0.11 -6.24
C GLU A 3 -12.08 -0.02 -4.82
N ILE A 4 -11.27 -1.00 -4.42
CA ILE A 4 -10.58 -1.02 -3.12
C ILE A 4 -9.59 0.15 -3.05
N ALA A 5 -8.81 0.36 -4.10
CA ALA A 5 -7.86 1.46 -4.18
C ALA A 5 -8.55 2.83 -4.14
N LEU A 6 -9.71 2.97 -4.79
CA LEU A 6 -10.53 4.16 -4.78
C LEU A 6 -11.13 4.41 -3.39
N GLY A 7 -11.62 3.36 -2.72
CA GLY A 7 -12.09 3.42 -1.34
C GLY A 7 -10.99 3.90 -0.38
N LEU A 8 -9.76 3.38 -0.54
CA LEU A 8 -8.60 3.81 0.24
C LEU A 8 -8.23 5.26 -0.06
N ALA A 9 -8.18 5.65 -1.34
CA ALA A 9 -7.90 7.02 -1.77
C ALA A 9 -8.88 8.02 -1.16
N ARG A 10 -10.18 7.69 -1.17
CA ARG A 10 -11.24 8.50 -0.54
C ARG A 10 -11.07 8.55 0.98
N GLY A 11 -10.85 7.41 1.63
CA GLY A 11 -10.61 7.33 3.07
C GLY A 11 -9.41 8.16 3.53
N PHE A 12 -8.37 8.21 2.70
CA PHE A 12 -7.16 9.00 2.94
C PHE A 12 -7.27 10.45 2.45
N ARG A 13 -8.42 10.87 1.90
CA ARG A 13 -8.62 12.21 1.32
C ARG A 13 -7.55 12.54 0.26
N ASP A 14 -7.12 11.54 -0.48
CA ASP A 14 -6.08 11.59 -1.51
C ASP A 14 -6.55 10.89 -2.80
N PRO A 15 -7.58 11.43 -3.48
CA PRO A 15 -8.19 10.81 -4.66
C PRO A 15 -7.21 10.69 -5.84
N GLY A 16 -6.24 11.59 -5.94
CA GLY A 16 -5.23 11.61 -7.01
C GLY A 16 -4.29 10.40 -7.00
N SER A 17 -4.18 9.71 -5.87
CA SER A 17 -3.23 8.62 -5.67
C SER A 17 -3.85 7.22 -5.80
N THR A 18 -5.06 7.11 -6.35
CA THR A 18 -5.76 5.82 -6.57
C THR A 18 -4.88 4.78 -7.27
N ARG A 19 -4.16 5.19 -8.34
CA ARG A 19 -3.23 4.29 -9.05
C ARG A 19 -2.08 3.79 -8.17
N PHE A 20 -1.55 4.64 -7.31
CA PHE A 20 -0.51 4.28 -6.37
C PHE A 20 -1.02 3.24 -5.36
N TYR A 21 -2.21 3.43 -4.81
CA TYR A 21 -2.80 2.47 -3.88
C TYR A 21 -3.10 1.12 -4.55
N ALA A 22 -3.62 1.14 -5.78
CA ALA A 22 -3.81 -0.08 -6.56
C ALA A 22 -2.48 -0.82 -6.79
N TRP A 23 -1.41 -0.08 -7.10
CA TRP A 23 -0.07 -0.62 -7.26
C TRP A 23 0.45 -1.27 -5.98
N VAL A 24 0.31 -0.62 -4.81
CA VAL A 24 0.71 -1.19 -3.51
C VAL A 24 0.00 -2.52 -3.23
N ILE A 25 -1.34 -2.53 -3.34
CA ILE A 25 -2.13 -3.73 -3.02
C ILE A 25 -1.78 -4.86 -4.00
N TRP A 26 -1.64 -4.55 -5.30
CA TRP A 26 -1.28 -5.53 -6.31
C TRP A 26 0.09 -6.16 -6.07
N HIS A 27 1.11 -5.35 -5.79
CA HIS A 27 2.46 -5.86 -5.56
C HIS A 27 2.56 -6.66 -4.25
N ALA A 28 1.85 -6.24 -3.21
CA ALA A 28 1.81 -6.98 -1.96
C ALA A 28 1.10 -8.35 -2.11
N PHE A 29 -0.01 -8.39 -2.84
CA PHE A 29 -0.70 -9.64 -3.19
C PHE A 29 0.21 -10.58 -3.99
N ARG A 30 0.92 -10.06 -4.99
CA ARG A 30 1.90 -10.86 -5.75
C ARG A 30 3.03 -11.37 -4.88
N ALA A 31 3.60 -10.52 -4.02
CA ALA A 31 4.68 -10.93 -3.12
C ALA A 31 4.25 -12.05 -2.16
N HIS A 32 2.99 -12.02 -1.71
CA HIS A 32 2.37 -13.08 -0.94
C HIS A 32 2.22 -14.36 -1.76
N ILE A 33 1.56 -14.31 -2.93
CA ILE A 33 1.28 -15.50 -3.77
C ILE A 33 2.55 -16.18 -4.26
N TYR A 34 3.55 -15.41 -4.70
CA TYR A 34 4.79 -15.97 -5.23
C TYR A 34 5.82 -16.30 -4.13
N GLY A 35 5.46 -16.14 -2.86
CA GLY A 35 6.31 -16.53 -1.73
C GLY A 35 7.53 -15.64 -1.47
N TYR A 36 7.70 -14.53 -2.19
CA TYR A 36 8.82 -13.59 -1.96
C TYR A 36 8.72 -12.88 -0.61
N ARG A 37 7.50 -12.65 -0.13
CA ARG A 37 7.21 -12.03 1.17
C ARG A 37 5.80 -12.43 1.63
N PRO A 38 5.66 -13.58 2.32
CA PRO A 38 4.35 -14.12 2.71
C PRO A 38 3.51 -13.19 3.61
N ASP A 39 4.14 -12.35 4.41
CA ASP A 39 3.52 -11.36 5.31
C ASP A 39 3.24 -10.00 4.62
N ALA A 40 3.48 -9.86 3.32
CA ALA A 40 3.35 -8.56 2.63
C ALA A 40 1.94 -7.97 2.71
N MET A 41 0.90 -8.80 2.68
CA MET A 41 -0.48 -8.32 2.82
C MET A 41 -0.80 -7.88 4.24
N ASP A 42 -0.35 -8.62 5.25
CA ASP A 42 -0.53 -8.25 6.66
C ASP A 42 0.17 -6.93 6.97
N ILE A 43 1.38 -6.72 6.44
CA ILE A 43 2.10 -5.45 6.57
C ILE A 43 1.34 -4.29 5.92
N VAL A 44 0.79 -4.48 4.71
CA VAL A 44 0.01 -3.43 4.05
C VAL A 44 -1.26 -3.10 4.85
N LEU A 45 -1.97 -4.11 5.35
CA LEU A 45 -3.17 -3.92 6.17
C LEU A 45 -2.83 -3.20 7.50
N TRP A 46 -1.74 -3.60 8.15
CA TRP A 46 -1.23 -2.93 9.35
C TRP A 46 -0.90 -1.45 9.06
N ALA A 47 -0.20 -1.17 7.96
CA ALA A 47 0.18 0.20 7.60
C ALA A 47 -1.06 1.07 7.29
N ILE A 48 -2.03 0.53 6.56
CA ILE A 48 -3.32 1.18 6.32
C ILE A 48 -4.02 1.51 7.64
N ARG A 49 -4.08 0.55 8.57
CA ARG A 49 -4.69 0.77 9.89
C ARG A 49 -4.02 1.90 10.66
N ARG A 50 -2.69 1.97 10.67
CA ARG A 50 -1.94 3.06 11.33
C ARG A 50 -2.25 4.43 10.72
N VAL A 51 -2.35 4.51 9.40
CA VAL A 51 -2.73 5.75 8.71
C VAL A 51 -4.16 6.15 9.06
N SER A 52 -5.10 5.20 9.06
CA SER A 52 -6.50 5.44 9.42
C SER A 52 -6.65 5.92 10.87
N GLU A 53 -5.94 5.32 11.83
CA GLU A 53 -5.91 5.78 13.23
C GLU A 53 -5.33 7.19 13.36
N GLY A 54 -4.27 7.48 12.61
CA GLY A 54 -3.67 8.82 12.55
C GLY A 54 -4.61 9.87 11.95
N LEU A 55 -5.43 9.50 10.97
CA LEU A 55 -6.46 10.36 10.41
C LEU A 55 -7.62 10.59 11.38
N ALA A 56 -8.09 9.54 12.06
CA ALA A 56 -9.17 9.64 13.04
C ALA A 56 -8.81 10.55 14.22
N THR A 57 -7.55 10.53 14.63
CA THR A 57 -7.01 11.39 15.72
C THR A 57 -6.58 12.78 15.25
N GLY A 58 -6.57 13.03 13.93
CA GLY A 58 -6.06 14.29 13.35
C GLY A 58 -4.54 14.47 13.47
N SER A 59 -3.81 13.45 13.90
CA SER A 59 -2.34 13.49 14.06
C SER A 59 -1.58 13.39 12.73
N VAL A 60 -2.26 12.95 11.65
CA VAL A 60 -1.67 12.78 10.33
C VAL A 60 -2.23 13.78 9.33
N ARG A 61 -1.37 14.64 8.79
CA ARG A 61 -1.71 15.61 7.73
C ARG A 61 -1.42 15.11 6.31
N ARG A 62 -0.58 14.09 6.16
CA ARG A 62 -0.14 13.53 4.86
C ARG A 62 -0.22 11.99 4.89
N PRO A 63 -1.43 11.42 4.73
CA PRO A 63 -1.65 9.98 4.88
C PRO A 63 -0.88 9.12 3.88
N GLY A 64 -0.85 9.52 2.60
CA GLY A 64 -0.07 8.82 1.58
C GLY A 64 1.43 8.78 1.89
N ALA A 65 2.00 9.88 2.41
CA ALA A 65 3.40 9.94 2.81
C ALA A 65 3.71 9.03 4.01
N LEU A 66 2.81 8.99 5.01
CA LEU A 66 2.94 8.07 6.13
C LEU A 66 2.85 6.60 5.67
N LEU A 67 1.91 6.27 4.78
CA LEU A 67 1.82 4.92 4.21
C LEU A 67 3.13 4.51 3.55
N VAL A 68 3.66 5.36 2.64
CA VAL A 68 4.93 5.10 1.95
C VAL A 68 6.07 4.88 2.95
N ARG A 69 6.14 5.70 4.00
CA ARG A 69 7.15 5.58 5.04
C ARG A 69 7.06 4.23 5.76
N LEU A 70 5.87 3.85 6.23
CA LEU A 70 5.66 2.59 6.95
C LEU A 70 6.00 1.39 6.06
N LEU A 71 5.59 1.40 4.79
CA LEU A 71 5.93 0.34 3.83
C LEU A 71 7.43 0.29 3.53
N LYS A 72 8.11 1.44 3.50
CA LYS A 72 9.57 1.51 3.31
C LYS A 72 10.31 0.96 4.53
N GLU A 73 9.89 1.30 5.74
CA GLU A 73 10.45 0.77 6.99
C GLU A 73 10.36 -0.76 7.07
N GLN A 74 9.34 -1.35 6.43
CA GLN A 74 9.16 -2.80 6.32
C GLN A 74 9.84 -3.43 5.08
N GLY A 75 10.58 -2.65 4.29
CA GLY A 75 11.29 -3.10 3.09
C GLY A 75 10.39 -3.38 1.87
N LEU A 76 9.09 -3.15 1.96
CA LEU A 76 8.15 -3.46 0.88
C LEU A 76 8.31 -2.55 -0.34
N MET A 77 8.63 -1.28 -0.14
CA MET A 77 8.76 -0.34 -1.27
C MET A 77 9.90 -0.74 -2.22
N ASP A 78 11.01 -1.24 -1.69
CA ASP A 78 12.14 -1.68 -2.52
C ASP A 78 11.86 -3.04 -3.15
N LEU A 79 11.24 -3.96 -2.41
CA LEU A 79 10.74 -5.23 -2.95
C LEU A 79 9.80 -5.00 -4.14
N PHE A 80 8.85 -4.07 -4.02
CA PHE A 80 7.85 -3.83 -5.07
C PHE A 80 8.46 -3.19 -6.32
N ARG A 81 9.50 -2.36 -6.18
CA ARG A 81 10.24 -1.80 -7.32
C ARG A 81 11.07 -2.84 -8.06
N GLN A 82 11.62 -3.80 -7.33
CA GLN A 82 12.45 -4.88 -7.88
C GLN A 82 11.62 -6.04 -8.45
N ALA A 83 10.36 -6.16 -8.03
CA ALA A 83 9.46 -7.19 -8.53
C ALA A 83 9.40 -7.13 -10.06
N PRO A 84 9.72 -8.22 -10.78
CA PRO A 84 9.80 -8.16 -12.23
C PRO A 84 8.46 -7.69 -12.81
N GLN A 85 8.52 -6.88 -13.86
CA GLN A 85 7.35 -6.61 -14.69
C GLN A 85 7.10 -7.89 -15.48
N TRP A 86 6.37 -8.84 -14.89
CA TRP A 86 5.90 -10.01 -15.63
C TRP A 86 4.98 -9.45 -16.71
N ARG A 87 5.49 -9.36 -17.93
CA ARG A 87 4.65 -9.12 -19.10
C ARG A 87 3.69 -10.28 -19.12
N VAL A 88 2.39 -9.99 -19.10
CA VAL A 88 1.40 -10.96 -19.55
C VAL A 88 1.79 -11.26 -20.99
N ALA A 89 2.34 -12.46 -21.21
CA ALA A 89 2.62 -12.95 -22.56
C ALA A 89 1.32 -13.24 -23.29
#